data_AF-A0A8T5H1Z5-F1
#
_entry.id   AF-A0A8T5H1Z5-F1
#
_cell.length_a   1.000
_cell.length_b   1.000
_cell.length_c   1.000
_cell.angle_alpha   90.00
_cell.angle_beta   90.00
_cell.angle_gamma   90.00
#
_symmetry.space_group_name_H-M   'P 1'
#
loop_
_entity.id
_entity.type
_entity.pdbx_description
1 polymer ?
#
loop_
_entity_poly.entity_id
_entity_poly.type
_entity_poly.pdbx_seq_one_letter_code
_entity_poly.pdbx_strand_id
1 'polypeptide(L)' 'MNEEAPVRAGEEHEVSISAVGEKGDGIARVRGFVLFIPGVKKGDYVKIRITKVLKSVGFAEVVGKLERPQRSKRFET' A
#
# COMPACT_ATOMS: atom_id res chain seq x y z
N MET A 1 1.90 22.02 18.27
CA MET A 1 1.65 21.77 16.84
C MET A 1 2.30 20.44 16.51
N ASN A 2 1.57 19.33 16.69
CA ASN A 2 2.08 18.01 16.31
C ASN A 2 1.89 17.88 14.81
N GLU A 3 2.90 18.31 14.05
CA GLU A 3 3.10 17.89 12.67
C GLU A 3 3.67 16.45 12.71
N GLU A 4 2.95 15.56 13.37
CA GLU A 4 3.23 14.14 13.30
C GLU A 4 2.80 13.71 11.91
N ALA A 5 3.77 13.61 11.00
CA ALA A 5 3.58 12.84 9.79
C ALA A 5 2.88 11.54 10.22
N PRO A 6 1.69 11.21 9.67
CA PRO A 6 0.88 10.08 10.14
C PRO A 6 1.55 8.71 9.89
N VAL A 7 2.77 8.73 9.38
CA VAL A 7 3.59 7.62 8.92
C VAL A 7 5.04 7.91 9.30
N ARG A 8 5.71 6.96 9.96
CA ARG A 8 7.16 7.03 10.22
C ARG A 8 7.93 6.12 9.28
N ALA A 9 9.10 6.58 8.83
CA ALA A 9 10.01 5.74 8.07
C ALA A 9 10.54 4.60 8.95
N GLY A 10 10.51 3.38 8.42
CA GLY A 10 10.90 2.15 9.08
C GLY A 10 9.73 1.32 9.60
N GLU A 11 8.55 1.93 9.79
CA GLU A 11 7.36 1.24 10.26
C GLU A 11 6.63 0.49 9.15
N GLU A 12 6.01 -0.62 9.54
CA GLU A 12 5.16 -1.41 8.68
C GLU A 12 3.70 -1.06 8.92
N HIS A 13 2.95 -0.79 7.86
CA HIS A 13 1.52 -0.55 7.93
C HIS A 13 0.78 -1.38 6.90
N GLU A 14 -0.41 -1.83 7.29
CA GLU A 14 -1.34 -2.48 6.38
C GLU A 14 -2.16 -1.40 5.68
N VAL A 15 -2.03 -1.32 4.37
CA VAL A 15 -2.78 -0.33 3.58
C VAL A 15 -3.52 -1.02 2.45
N SER A 16 -4.69 -0.47 2.15
CA SER A 16 -5.47 -0.82 0.98
C SER A 16 -5.07 0.06 -0.20
N ILE A 17 -4.77 -0.57 -1.33
CA ILE A 17 -4.46 0.18 -2.55
C ILE A 17 -5.75 0.71 -3.17
N SER A 18 -5.89 2.04 -3.17
CA SER A 18 -7.08 2.70 -3.70
C SER A 18 -7.06 2.79 -5.22
N ALA A 19 -5.89 2.96 -5.81
CA ALA A 19 -5.70 3.10 -7.25
C ALA A 19 -4.33 2.58 -7.67
N VAL A 20 -4.17 2.28 -8.96
CA VAL A 20 -2.89 1.95 -9.58
C VAL A 20 -2.73 2.87 -10.78
N GLY A 21 -1.56 3.49 -10.92
CA GLY A 21 -1.22 4.32 -12.07
C GLY A 21 -0.94 3.47 -13.32
N GLU A 22 -0.86 4.10 -14.48
CA GLU A 22 -0.58 3.41 -15.76
C GLU A 22 0.76 2.68 -15.78
N LYS A 23 1.72 3.10 -14.94
CA LYS A 23 3.02 2.44 -14.80
C LYS A 23 3.01 1.20 -13.89
N GLY A 24 1.87 0.86 -13.28
CA GLY A 24 1.78 -0.23 -12.32
C GLY A 24 2.17 0.15 -10.88
N ASP A 25 2.28 1.45 -10.60
CA ASP A 25 2.51 1.98 -9.25
C ASP A 25 1.19 2.04 -8.48
N GLY A 26 1.14 1.37 -7.33
CA GLY A 26 0.03 1.50 -6.41
C GLY A 26 0.04 2.83 -5.68
N ILE A 27 -1.13 3.44 -5.62
CA ILE A 27 -1.38 4.68 -4.93
C ILE A 27 -2.27 4.37 -3.73
N ALA A 28 -1.70 4.55 -2.54
CA ALA A 28 -2.42 4.54 -1.28
C ALA A 28 -2.54 5.98 -0.75
N ARG A 29 -3.74 6.35 -0.27
CA ARG A 29 -3.98 7.64 0.37
C ARG A 29 -4.31 7.44 1.84
N VAL A 30 -3.52 8.03 2.72
CA VAL A 30 -3.73 7.98 4.17
C VAL A 30 -3.88 9.42 4.67
N ARG A 31 -5.11 9.81 5.06
CA ARG A 31 -5.41 11.15 5.63
C ARG A 31 -4.86 12.33 4.80
N GLY A 32 -4.92 12.24 3.47
CA GLY A 32 -4.42 13.26 2.55
C GLY A 32 -2.94 13.10 2.14
N PHE A 33 -2.22 12.15 2.74
CA PHE A 33 -0.85 11.80 2.36
C PHE A 33 -0.85 10.72 1.27
N VAL A 34 -0.03 10.89 0.24
CA VAL A 34 0.06 9.95 -0.90
C VAL A 34 1.27 9.05 -0.72
N LEU A 35 1.03 7.73 -0.68
CA LEU A 35 2.06 6.70 -0.63
C LEU A 35 2.15 5.98 -1.97
N PHE A 36 3.36 5.95 -2.53
CA PHE A 36 3.68 5.21 -3.75
C PHE A 36 4.28 3.86 -3.39
N ILE A 37 3.67 2.80 -3.92
CA ILE A 37 4.04 1.42 -3.62
C ILE A 37 4.11 0.64 -4.95
N PRO A 38 5.30 0.24 -5.41
CA PRO A 38 5.42 -0.55 -6.64
C PRO A 38 4.99 -2.00 -6.42
N GLY A 39 4.52 -2.68 -7.47
CA GLY A 39 4.26 -4.13 -7.44
C GLY A 39 2.94 -4.57 -6.80
N VAL A 40 1.99 -3.64 -6.66
CA VAL A 40 0.64 -3.88 -6.09
C VAL A 40 -0.46 -3.64 -7.11
N LYS A 41 -1.65 -4.16 -6.83
CA LYS A 41 -2.84 -3.99 -7.68
C LYS A 41 -3.93 -3.23 -6.94
N LYS A 42 -4.85 -2.63 -7.70
CA LYS A 42 -5.99 -1.89 -7.15
C LYS A 42 -6.89 -2.86 -6.39
N GLY A 43 -7.21 -2.53 -5.15
CA GLY A 43 -8.03 -3.38 -4.28
C GLY A 43 -7.26 -4.44 -3.50
N ASP A 44 -5.95 -4.57 -3.70
CA ASP A 44 -5.11 -5.41 -2.85
C ASP A 44 -5.00 -4.79 -1.46
N TYR A 45 -4.99 -5.67 -0.45
CA TYR A 45 -4.53 -5.37 0.89
C TYR A 45 -3.12 -5.90 1.02
N VAL A 46 -2.18 -5.01 1.29
CA VAL A 46 -0.77 -5.38 1.43
C VAL A 46 -0.20 -4.76 2.68
N LYS A 47 0.76 -5.47 3.28
CA LYS A 47 1.62 -4.90 4.31
C LYS A 47 2.77 -4.19 3.61
N ILE A 48 2.84 -2.90 3.83
CA ILE A 48 3.90 -2.04 3.29
C ILE A 48 4.85 -1.64 4.41
N ARG A 49 6.11 -1.43 4.07
CA ARG A 49 7.10 -0.81 4.95
C ARG A 49 7.50 0.52 4.37
N ILE A 50 7.34 1.58 5.16
CA ILE A 50 7.71 2.92 4.72
C ILE A 50 9.23 3.01 4.76
N THR A 51 9.87 3.23 3.61
CA THR A 51 11.32 3.42 3.57
C THR A 51 11.70 4.89 3.63
N LYS A 52 10.84 5.77 3.10
CA LYS A 52 11.12 7.20 3.04
C LYS A 52 9.83 8.02 3.07
N VAL A 53 9.80 9.03 3.93
CA VAL A 53 8.70 10.00 4.01
C VAL A 53 9.24 11.35 3.56
N LEU A 54 8.54 12.02 2.66
CA LEU A 54 8.85 13.38 2.19
C LEU A 54 7.76 14.36 2.65
N LYS A 55 7.88 15.64 2.25
CA LYS A 55 6.99 16.74 2.65
C LYS A 55 5.48 16.50 2.39
N SER A 56 5.13 15.78 1.33
CA SER A 56 3.72 15.53 0.96
C SER A 56 3.46 14.15 0.34
N VAL A 57 4.52 13.36 0.15
CA VAL A 57 4.47 12.02 -0.44
C VAL A 57 5.39 11.09 0.33
N GLY A 58 5.10 9.80 0.33
CA GLY A 58 5.97 8.78 0.91
C GLY A 58 6.18 7.62 -0.04
N PHE A 59 7.35 7.00 0.11
CA PHE A 59 7.71 5.78 -0.59
C PHE A 59 7.67 4.63 0.41
N ALA A 60 7.02 3.56 -0.02
CA ALA A 60 6.91 2.35 0.75
C ALA A 60 7.06 1.13 -0.16
N GLU A 61 7.54 0.05 0.42
CA GLU A 61 7.81 -1.20 -0.27
C GLU A 61 6.86 -2.27 0.25
N VAL A 62 6.42 -3.18 -0.60
CA VAL A 62 5.58 -4.31 -0.16
C VAL A 62 6.46 -5.31 0.57
N VAL A 63 6.19 -5.51 1.86
CA VAL A 63 6.86 -6.55 2.67
C VAL A 63 6.02 -7.82 2.77
N GLY A 64 4.73 -7.76 2.47
CA GLY A 64 3.88 -8.94 2.36
C GLY A 64 2.56 -8.63 1.65
N LYS A 65 2.09 -9.54 0.79
CA LYS A 65 0.75 -9.47 0.24
C LYS A 65 -0.21 -10.19 1.19
N LEU A 66 -1.20 -9.47 1.71
CA LEU A 66 -2.29 -10.07 2.46
C LEU A 66 -3.31 -10.52 1.43
N GLU A 67 -2.97 -11.62 0.75
CA GLU A 67 -3.84 -12.22 -0.25
C GLU A 67 -5.11 -12.63 0.50
N ARG A 68 -6.23 -11.96 0.24
CA ARG A 68 -7.53 -12.52 0.62
C ARG A 68 -7.57 -13.89 -0.04
N PRO A 69 -7.78 -15.00 0.70
CA PRO A 69 -7.83 -16.31 0.10
C PRO A 69 -8.93 -16.27 -0.95
N GLN A 70 -8.54 -16.29 -2.23
CA GLN A 70 -9.47 -16.54 -3.32
C GLN A 70 -9.95 -17.98 -3.14
N ARG A 71 -10.97 -18.12 -2.30
CA ARG A 71 -11.82 -19.28 -2.30
C ARG A 71 -12.63 -19.23 -3.59
N SER A 72 -12.65 -20.36 -4.30
CA SER A 72 -13.37 -20.66 -5.56
C SER A 72 -12.60 -20.23 -6.84
N LYS A 73 -12.41 -21.08 -7.85
CA LYS A 73 -13.18 -22.27 -8.27
C LYS A 73 -12.27 -23.47 -8.48
N ARG A 74 -12.26 -24.36 -7.48
CA ARG A 74 -11.99 -25.78 -7.70
C ARG A 74 -13.35 -26.46 -7.66
N PHE A 75 -13.99 -26.62 -8.80
CA PHE A 75 -14.92 -27.72 -9.08
C PHE A 75 -14.96 -27.85 -10.61
N GLU A 76 -14.02 -28.65 -11.10
CA GLU A 76 -14.24 -29.50 -12.27
C GLU A 76 -15.42 -30.43 -11.97
N THR A 77 -16.42 -30.47 -12.84
CA THR A 77 -17.22 -31.65 -13.24
C THR A 77 -17.97 -31.28 -14.52
#